data_AF-A0A377XFZ3-F1
#
_entry.id   AF-A0A377XFZ3-F1
#
_cell.length_a   1.000
_cell.length_b   1.000
_cell.length_c   1.000
_cell.angle_alpha   90.00
_cell.angle_beta   90.00
_cell.angle_gamma   90.00
#
_symmetry.space_group_name_H-M   'P 1'
#
loop_
_entity.id
_entity.type
_entity.pdbx_description
1 polymer ?
#
loop_
_entity_poly.entity_id
_entity_poly.type
_entity_poly.pdbx_seq_one_letter_code
_entity_poly.pdbx_strand_id
1 'polypeptide(L)'
;MVTAIQTLKAGEEPDPTCAWRLPRYWFVLGKQVRTIYPISSLDYPVSLFNRQQARFNDRPVDDQVVGHASSVRLPGFVRHDTFYSLHEVFNKLNSYTTRLVKYQHIKPSLTRGIVSAIGAFFKWYLFSGAWRYGKVGVVTGLYATFYSFLKYFKAWYAHEDNQAPVAQKRTDP
;
A
#
# COMPACT_ATOMS: atom_id res chain seq x y z
N MET A 1 -22.67 6.64 -9.07
CA MET A 1 -21.49 7.47 -8.72
C MET A 1 -21.62 8.88 -9.31
N VAL A 2 -21.57 9.05 -10.64
CA VAL A 2 -21.63 10.38 -11.29
C VAL A 2 -22.84 11.19 -10.85
N THR A 3 -24.03 10.59 -10.85
CA THR A 3 -25.26 11.23 -10.38
C THR A 3 -25.17 11.70 -8.92
N ALA A 4 -24.62 10.89 -8.02
CA ALA A 4 -24.52 11.24 -6.59
C ALA A 4 -23.54 12.41 -6.36
N ILE A 5 -22.45 12.47 -7.13
CA ILE A 5 -21.51 13.59 -7.09
C ILE A 5 -22.15 14.85 -7.68
N GLN A 6 -22.91 14.71 -8.77
CA GLN A 6 -23.65 15.83 -9.38
C GLN A 6 -24.72 16.37 -8.42
N THR A 7 -25.46 15.51 -7.72
CA THR A 7 -26.42 15.93 -6.69
C THR A 7 -25.73 16.65 -5.53
N LEU A 8 -24.58 16.13 -5.07
CA LEU A 8 -23.79 16.79 -4.02
C LEU A 8 -23.31 18.19 -4.45
N LYS A 9 -23.01 18.37 -5.74
CA LYS A 9 -22.58 19.67 -6.30
C LYS A 9 -23.75 20.62 -6.57
N ALA A 10 -24.93 20.10 -6.88
CA ALA A 10 -26.11 20.88 -7.25
C ALA A 10 -27.02 21.24 -6.07
N GLY A 11 -26.88 20.55 -4.93
CA GLY A 11 -27.64 20.81 -3.72
C GLY A 11 -27.10 21.98 -2.89
N GLU A 12 -27.62 22.12 -1.67
CA GLU A 12 -27.10 23.05 -0.67
C GLU A 12 -25.63 22.75 -0.34
N GLU A 13 -24.90 23.79 0.06
CA GLU A 13 -23.49 23.67 0.39
C GLU A 13 -23.32 22.67 1.55
N PRO A 14 -22.65 21.53 1.31
CA PRO A 14 -22.59 20.47 2.30
C PRO A 14 -21.71 20.89 3.47
N ASP A 15 -21.97 20.33 4.66
CA ASP A 15 -21.20 20.60 5.88
C ASP A 15 -19.68 20.51 5.59
N PRO A 16 -18.93 21.61 5.80
CA PRO A 16 -17.52 21.67 5.44
C PRO A 16 -16.66 20.69 6.27
N THR A 17 -17.16 20.18 7.39
CA THR A 17 -16.48 19.19 8.23
C THR A 17 -16.77 17.74 7.82
N CYS A 18 -17.70 17.54 6.88
CA CYS A 18 -18.08 16.23 6.37
C CYS A 18 -17.12 15.75 5.27
N ALA A 19 -16.79 14.47 5.31
CA ALA A 19 -16.00 13.80 4.28
C ALA A 19 -16.80 12.66 3.64
N TRP A 20 -16.58 12.39 2.36
CA TRP A 20 -17.25 11.31 1.66
C TRP A 20 -16.29 10.20 1.24
N ARG A 21 -16.70 8.97 1.55
CA ARG A 21 -15.98 7.75 1.24
C ARG A 21 -16.60 7.04 0.06
N LEU A 22 -15.76 6.59 -0.87
CA LEU A 22 -16.17 5.78 -2.00
C LEU A 22 -15.53 4.41 -1.90
N PRO A 23 -16.28 3.32 -2.11
CA PRO A 23 -15.69 2.00 -2.12
C PRO A 23 -14.77 1.84 -3.34
N ARG A 24 -13.57 1.26 -3.15
CA ARG A 24 -12.67 0.91 -4.25
C ARG A 24 -12.57 -0.59 -4.48
N TYR A 25 -12.82 -0.99 -5.73
CA TYR A 25 -12.53 -2.34 -6.19
C TYR A 25 -11.13 -2.40 -6.77
N TRP A 26 -10.34 -3.36 -6.28
CA TRP A 26 -8.95 -3.50 -6.66
C TRP A 26 -8.80 -4.45 -7.84
N PHE A 27 -8.07 -4.00 -8.85
CA PHE A 27 -7.74 -4.77 -10.04
C PHE A 27 -6.22 -4.89 -10.18
N VAL A 28 -5.74 -6.11 -10.39
CA VAL A 28 -4.33 -6.43 -10.61
C VAL A 28 -4.23 -7.21 -11.91
N LEU A 29 -3.41 -6.73 -12.84
CA LEU A 29 -3.25 -7.31 -14.17
C LEU A 29 -4.61 -7.52 -14.88
N GLY A 30 -5.50 -6.54 -14.74
CA GLY A 30 -6.85 -6.55 -15.32
C GLY A 30 -7.86 -7.47 -14.64
N LYS A 31 -7.49 -8.20 -13.58
CA LYS A 31 -8.42 -9.06 -12.82
C LYS A 31 -8.76 -8.46 -11.46
N GLN A 32 -10.04 -8.49 -11.10
CA GLN A 32 -10.49 -8.10 -9.78
C GLN A 32 -9.91 -9.03 -8.72
N VAL A 33 -9.34 -8.46 -7.66
CA VAL A 33 -8.77 -9.19 -6.53
C VAL A 33 -9.47 -8.81 -5.24
N ARG A 34 -9.69 -9.79 -4.36
CA ARG A 34 -10.21 -9.53 -3.01
C ARG A 34 -9.14 -9.03 -2.05
N THR A 35 -7.88 -9.40 -2.25
CA THR A 35 -6.79 -9.04 -1.35
C THR A 35 -5.52 -8.72 -2.11
N ILE A 36 -4.85 -7.64 -1.72
CA ILE A 36 -3.56 -7.20 -2.23
C ILE A 36 -2.81 -6.60 -1.05
N TYR A 37 -1.73 -7.24 -0.60
CA TYR A 37 -1.00 -6.78 0.59
C TYR A 37 -0.66 -5.27 0.50
N PRO A 38 -0.91 -4.46 1.55
CA PRO A 38 -1.52 -4.80 2.85
C PRO A 38 -3.04 -4.61 2.93
N ILE A 39 -3.71 -4.37 1.80
CA ILE A 39 -5.12 -3.96 1.68
C ILE A 39 -6.02 -5.15 1.36
N SER A 40 -7.18 -5.20 2.01
CA SER A 40 -8.28 -6.10 1.63
C SER A 40 -9.36 -5.29 0.93
N SER A 41 -9.73 -5.70 -0.29
CA SER A 41 -10.88 -5.17 -1.01
C SER A 41 -12.16 -5.81 -0.45
N LEU A 42 -13.24 -5.07 -0.22
CA LEU A 42 -13.51 -3.66 -0.52
C LEU A 42 -12.99 -2.72 0.58
N ASP A 43 -12.28 -1.65 0.21
CA ASP A 43 -11.88 -0.58 1.12
C ASP A 43 -12.63 0.74 0.82
N TYR A 44 -12.68 1.62 1.81
CA TYR A 44 -13.48 2.85 1.78
C TYR A 44 -12.64 4.09 2.10
N PRO A 45 -11.67 4.46 1.25
CA PRO A 45 -10.92 5.69 1.45
C PRO A 45 -11.83 6.92 1.39
N VAL A 46 -11.45 7.95 2.15
CA VAL A 46 -11.99 9.30 1.95
C VAL A 46 -11.55 9.80 0.59
N SER A 47 -12.51 10.12 -0.26
CA SER A 47 -12.29 10.51 -1.66
C SER A 47 -12.68 11.95 -1.95
N LEU A 48 -13.67 12.48 -1.22
CA LEU A 48 -14.09 13.88 -1.31
C LEU A 48 -14.11 14.47 0.10
N PHE A 49 -13.55 15.66 0.26
CA PHE A 49 -13.49 16.38 1.53
C PHE A 49 -13.19 17.86 1.24
N ASN A 50 -13.54 18.74 2.18
CA ASN A 50 -13.16 20.14 2.09
C ASN A 50 -11.68 20.31 2.44
N ARG A 51 -10.87 20.83 1.49
CA ARG A 51 -9.41 21.01 1.65
C ARG A 51 -9.02 22.08 2.68
N GLN A 52 -9.94 22.97 3.05
CA GLN A 52 -9.70 23.95 4.12
C GLN A 52 -9.84 23.34 5.52
N GLN A 53 -10.60 22.24 5.64
CA GLN A 53 -10.89 21.58 6.93
C GLN A 53 -10.11 20.28 7.13
N ALA A 54 -9.90 19.52 6.06
CA ALA A 54 -9.19 18.26 6.11
C ALA A 54 -7.99 18.24 5.15
N ARG A 55 -6.94 17.51 5.54
CA ARG A 55 -5.69 17.35 4.79
C ARG A 55 -5.16 15.94 4.87
N PHE A 56 -4.24 15.57 3.99
CA PHE A 56 -3.48 14.34 4.16
C PHE A 56 -2.52 14.47 5.34
N ASN A 57 -2.29 13.37 6.04
CA ASN A 57 -1.27 13.31 7.08
C ASN A 57 0.14 13.22 6.49
N ASP A 58 1.15 13.60 7.28
CA ASP A 58 2.55 13.58 6.86
C ASP A 58 3.21 12.20 7.04
N ARG A 59 2.47 11.12 6.77
CA ARG A 59 3.02 9.76 6.89
C ARG A 59 3.95 9.48 5.71
N PRO A 60 5.08 8.78 5.93
CA PRO A 60 6.01 8.45 4.84
C PRO A 60 5.44 7.41 3.85
N VAL A 61 4.46 6.62 4.31
CA VAL A 61 3.76 5.59 3.54
C VAL A 61 2.30 5.56 4.00
N ASP A 62 1.38 5.38 3.05
CA ASP A 62 -0.07 5.27 3.24
C ASP A 62 -0.74 6.54 3.81
N ASP A 63 -0.80 7.57 2.97
CA ASP A 63 -1.48 8.83 3.25
C ASP A 63 -2.96 8.62 3.58
N GLN A 64 -3.41 9.27 4.65
CA GLN A 64 -4.80 9.25 5.08
C GLN A 64 -5.29 10.67 5.32
N VAL A 65 -6.53 10.93 4.92
CA VAL A 65 -7.20 12.21 5.16
C VAL A 65 -7.58 12.32 6.63
N VAL A 66 -7.10 13.37 7.29
CA VAL A 66 -7.35 13.70 8.70
C VAL A 66 -7.97 15.10 8.80
N GLY A 67 -8.69 15.39 9.89
CA GLY A 67 -9.32 16.70 10.14
C GLY A 67 -10.80 16.82 9.77
N HIS A 68 -11.44 15.73 9.32
CA HIS A 68 -12.90 15.68 9.14
C HIS A 68 -13.59 15.21 10.44
N ALA A 69 -14.75 15.77 10.77
CA ALA A 69 -15.52 15.41 11.96
C ALA A 69 -16.43 14.20 11.72
N SER A 70 -16.99 14.09 10.52
CA SER A 70 -17.89 13.02 10.13
C SER A 70 -17.53 12.48 8.74
N SER A 71 -18.01 11.26 8.43
CA SER A 71 -17.85 10.73 7.09
C SER A 71 -19.04 9.91 6.62
N VAL A 72 -19.45 10.10 5.37
CA VAL A 72 -20.60 9.45 4.74
C VAL A 72 -20.14 8.59 3.56
N ARG A 73 -20.77 7.42 3.36
CA ARG A 73 -20.51 6.58 2.19
C ARG A 73 -21.35 7.05 1.01
N LEU A 74 -20.71 7.33 -0.11
CA LEU A 74 -21.42 7.66 -1.34
C LEU A 74 -21.77 6.40 -2.15
N PRO A 75 -22.92 6.40 -2.85
CA PRO A 75 -23.31 5.28 -3.69
C PRO A 75 -22.49 5.25 -5.00
N GLY A 76 -22.10 4.04 -5.39
CA GLY A 76 -21.21 3.77 -6.52
C GLY A 76 -19.89 3.18 -6.06
N PHE A 77 -18.94 3.02 -6.99
CA PHE A 77 -17.62 2.48 -6.69
C PHE A 77 -16.58 3.05 -7.64
N VAL A 78 -15.32 3.02 -7.20
CA VAL A 78 -14.16 3.37 -8.01
C VAL A 78 -13.41 2.09 -8.37
N ARG A 79 -13.17 1.90 -9.67
CA ARG A 79 -12.24 0.87 -10.14
C ARG A 79 -10.82 1.38 -9.93
N HIS A 80 -10.02 0.64 -9.17
CA HIS A 80 -8.62 0.96 -8.90
C HIS A 80 -7.72 -0.12 -9.49
N ASP A 81 -7.19 0.15 -10.68
CA ASP A 81 -6.16 -0.66 -11.32
C ASP A 81 -4.79 -0.30 -10.73
N THR A 82 -4.22 -1.22 -9.95
CA THR A 82 -2.95 -0.97 -9.24
C THR A 82 -1.73 -1.27 -10.09
N PHE A 83 -1.83 -2.28 -10.95
CA PHE A 83 -0.74 -2.82 -11.73
C PHE A 83 -1.23 -3.31 -13.09
N TYR A 84 -0.57 -2.86 -14.16
CA TYR A 84 -0.86 -3.27 -15.53
C TYR A 84 0.11 -4.35 -16.03
N SER A 85 1.31 -4.47 -15.43
CA SER A 85 2.31 -5.46 -15.82
C SER A 85 3.06 -6.05 -14.62
N LEU A 86 3.71 -7.20 -14.81
CA LEU A 86 4.59 -7.79 -13.80
C LEU A 86 5.78 -6.87 -13.49
N HIS A 87 6.29 -6.15 -14.49
CA HIS A 87 7.38 -5.19 -14.31
C HIS A 87 6.98 -4.09 -13.31
N GLU A 88 5.78 -3.53 -13.43
CA GLU A 88 5.26 -2.55 -12.45
C GLU A 88 5.11 -3.13 -11.05
N VAL A 89 4.64 -4.39 -10.92
CA VAL A 89 4.51 -5.07 -9.62
C VAL A 89 5.87 -5.11 -8.91
N PHE A 90 6.92 -5.56 -9.60
CA PHE A 90 8.25 -5.70 -9.01
C PHE A 90 8.95 -4.34 -8.79
N ASN A 91 8.77 -3.38 -9.71
CA ASN A 91 9.29 -2.02 -9.52
C ASN A 91 8.68 -1.37 -8.28
N LYS A 92 7.35 -1.46 -8.12
CA LYS A 92 6.66 -0.88 -6.96
C LYS A 92 7.06 -1.58 -5.67
N LEU A 93 7.15 -2.91 -5.69
CA LEU A 93 7.67 -3.70 -4.57
C LEU A 93 9.06 -3.18 -4.13
N ASN A 94 9.96 -2.99 -5.09
CA ASN A 94 11.31 -2.52 -4.81
C ASN A 94 11.30 -1.09 -4.25
N SER A 95 10.62 -0.16 -4.92
CA SER A 95 10.54 1.25 -4.50
C SER A 95 9.90 1.42 -3.12
N TYR A 96 8.80 0.71 -2.83
CA TYR A 96 8.11 0.82 -1.55
C TYR A 96 8.96 0.27 -0.40
N THR A 97 9.57 -0.91 -0.58
CA THR A 97 10.44 -1.50 0.46
C THR A 97 11.70 -0.66 0.70
N THR A 98 12.29 -0.06 -0.34
CA THR A 98 13.41 0.88 -0.18
C THR A 98 12.98 2.14 0.58
N ARG A 99 11.86 2.77 0.19
CA ARG A 99 11.34 3.96 0.88
C ARG A 99 11.02 3.66 2.35
N LEU A 100 10.39 2.51 2.62
CA LEU A 100 10.04 2.08 3.96
C LEU A 100 11.28 2.01 4.86
N VAL A 101 12.36 1.36 4.40
CA VAL A 101 13.61 1.25 5.17
C VAL A 101 14.31 2.60 5.32
N LYS A 102 14.19 3.50 4.33
CA LYS A 102 14.78 4.84 4.38
C LYS A 102 14.10 5.76 5.40
N TYR A 103 12.76 5.73 5.46
CA TYR A 103 11.98 6.68 6.27
C TYR A 103 11.47 6.10 7.59
N GLN A 104 11.58 4.79 7.80
CA GLN A 104 11.08 4.12 8.99
C GLN A 104 12.14 3.19 9.58
N HIS A 105 12.35 3.29 10.90
CA HIS A 105 13.30 2.41 11.58
C HIS A 105 12.72 0.98 11.68
N ILE A 106 13.23 0.08 10.85
CA ILE A 106 12.91 -1.34 10.88
C ILE A 106 14.06 -2.07 11.57
N LYS A 107 13.75 -2.85 12.61
CA LYS A 107 14.77 -3.66 13.30
C LYS A 107 15.41 -4.65 12.31
N PRO A 108 16.74 -4.58 12.08
CA PRO A 108 17.44 -5.44 11.13
C PRO A 108 17.41 -6.89 11.63
N SER A 109 16.87 -7.82 10.82
CA SER A 109 16.86 -9.24 11.17
C SER A 109 16.48 -10.11 9.96
N LEU A 110 17.43 -10.92 9.50
CA LEU A 110 17.19 -11.87 8.41
C LEU A 110 16.19 -12.98 8.80
N THR A 111 16.33 -13.53 10.01
CA THR A 111 15.43 -14.56 10.54
C THR A 111 13.99 -14.08 10.62
N ARG A 112 13.78 -12.84 11.09
CA ARG A 112 12.46 -12.19 11.09
C ARG A 112 11.93 -11.98 9.66
N GLY A 113 12.81 -11.69 8.71
CA GLY A 113 12.48 -11.64 7.28
C GLY A 113 11.86 -12.94 6.79
N ILE A 114 12.53 -14.07 7.02
CA ILE A 114 12.08 -15.40 6.60
C ILE A 114 10.76 -15.77 7.27
N VAL A 115 10.65 -15.63 8.59
CA VAL A 115 9.42 -15.93 9.34
C VAL A 115 8.26 -15.04 8.86
N SER A 116 8.52 -13.76 8.61
CA SER A 116 7.50 -12.84 8.09
C SER A 116 7.06 -13.20 6.67
N ALA A 117 7.97 -13.70 5.83
CA ALA A 117 7.64 -14.14 4.48
C ALA A 117 6.72 -15.36 4.50
N ILE A 118 7.06 -16.36 5.33
CA ILE A 118 6.24 -17.57 5.53
C ILE A 118 4.86 -17.18 6.05
N GLY A 119 4.80 -16.36 7.11
CA GLY A 119 3.53 -15.89 7.67
C GLY A 119 2.69 -15.10 6.65
N ALA A 120 3.33 -14.27 5.83
CA ALA A 120 2.65 -13.53 4.78
C ALA A 120 2.11 -14.44 3.66
N PHE A 121 2.86 -15.47 3.27
CA PHE A 121 2.38 -16.47 2.30
C PHE A 121 1.12 -17.17 2.81
N PHE A 122 1.14 -17.74 4.01
CA PHE A 122 -0.05 -18.43 4.55
C PHE A 122 -1.23 -17.46 4.72
N LYS A 123 -0.99 -16.26 5.25
CA LYS A 123 -2.05 -15.27 5.45
C LYS A 123 -2.66 -14.75 4.14
N TRP A 124 -1.82 -14.32 3.21
CA TRP A 124 -2.24 -13.57 2.01
C TRP A 124 -2.36 -14.39 0.75
N TYR A 125 -1.82 -15.60 0.71
CA TYR A 125 -2.01 -16.52 -0.41
C TYR A 125 -3.03 -17.62 -0.07
N LEU A 126 -2.82 -18.34 1.04
CA LEU A 126 -3.65 -19.50 1.40
C LEU A 126 -4.98 -19.10 2.06
N PHE A 127 -4.93 -18.42 3.21
CA PHE A 127 -6.12 -18.09 4.01
C PHE A 127 -6.99 -17.00 3.37
N SER A 128 -6.40 -16.07 2.63
CA SER A 128 -7.16 -15.08 1.85
C SER A 128 -7.92 -15.69 0.65
N GLY A 129 -7.56 -16.92 0.26
CA GLY A 129 -8.05 -17.56 -0.96
C GLY A 129 -7.50 -16.95 -2.25
N ALA A 130 -6.37 -16.24 -2.21
CA ALA A 130 -5.77 -15.63 -3.41
C ALA A 130 -5.47 -16.67 -4.50
N TRP A 131 -5.10 -17.90 -4.11
CA TRP A 131 -4.88 -19.01 -5.05
C TRP A 131 -6.06 -19.27 -6.01
N ARG A 132 -7.30 -18.96 -5.60
CA ARG A 132 -8.52 -19.10 -6.43
C ARG A 132 -8.54 -18.15 -7.62
N TYR A 133 -7.71 -17.12 -7.62
CA TYR A 133 -7.63 -16.13 -8.71
C TYR A 133 -6.63 -16.54 -9.82
N GLY A 134 -6.03 -17.73 -9.73
CA GLY A 134 -5.11 -18.26 -10.75
C GLY A 134 -3.80 -17.48 -10.80
N LYS A 135 -3.31 -17.16 -12.02
CA LYS A 135 -2.04 -16.43 -12.24
C LYS A 135 -1.95 -15.13 -11.43
N VAL A 136 -3.02 -14.34 -11.40
CA VAL A 136 -3.07 -13.07 -10.65
C VAL A 136 -2.98 -13.30 -9.14
N GLY A 137 -3.58 -14.38 -8.66
CA GLY A 137 -3.49 -14.79 -7.25
C GLY A 137 -2.08 -15.18 -6.83
N VAL A 138 -1.34 -15.86 -7.70
CA VAL A 138 0.08 -16.16 -7.49
C VAL A 138 0.89 -14.87 -7.42
N VAL A 139 0.65 -13.91 -8.33
CA VAL A 139 1.34 -12.61 -8.32
C VAL A 139 1.10 -11.83 -7.03
N THR A 140 -0.14 -11.74 -6.55
CA THR A 140 -0.45 -11.01 -5.31
C THR A 140 0.10 -11.71 -4.07
N GLY A 141 0.09 -13.06 -4.03
CA GLY A 141 0.71 -13.84 -2.97
C GLY A 141 2.23 -13.70 -2.91
N LEU A 142 2.90 -13.77 -4.07
CA LEU A 142 4.35 -13.54 -4.18
C LEU A 142 4.71 -12.11 -3.78
N TYR A 143 3.93 -11.13 -4.23
CA TYR A 143 4.12 -9.74 -3.84
C TYR A 143 4.06 -9.57 -2.31
N ALA A 144 3.06 -10.15 -1.64
CA ALA A 144 2.92 -10.09 -0.18
C ALA A 144 4.10 -10.75 0.56
N THR A 145 4.55 -11.89 0.04
CA THR A 145 5.66 -12.67 0.59
C THR A 145 6.98 -11.91 0.45
N PHE A 146 7.29 -11.45 -0.76
CA PHE A 146 8.51 -10.69 -1.03
C PHE A 146 8.53 -9.34 -0.34
N TYR A 147 7.40 -8.63 -0.26
CA TYR A 147 7.34 -7.37 0.49
C TYR A 147 7.71 -7.60 1.96
N SER A 148 7.12 -8.64 2.55
CA SER A 148 7.35 -9.00 3.95
C SER A 148 8.80 -9.43 4.23
N PHE A 149 9.44 -10.09 3.27
CA PHE A 149 10.86 -10.44 3.34
C PHE A 149 11.77 -9.21 3.14
N LEU A 150 11.61 -8.51 2.01
CA LEU A 150 12.51 -7.46 1.54
C LEU A 150 12.62 -6.29 2.50
N LYS A 151 11.55 -5.96 3.23
CA LYS A 151 11.62 -4.88 4.25
C LYS A 151 12.64 -5.19 5.36
N TYR A 152 12.75 -6.45 5.78
CA TYR A 152 13.70 -6.86 6.81
C TYR A 152 15.07 -7.13 6.22
N PHE A 153 15.12 -7.72 5.02
CA PHE A 153 16.37 -7.98 4.31
C PHE A 153 17.14 -6.69 4.00
N LYS A 154 16.46 -5.68 3.43
CA LYS A 154 17.07 -4.38 3.15
C LYS A 154 17.48 -3.63 4.41
N ALA A 155 16.69 -3.71 5.48
CA ALA A 155 17.05 -3.11 6.76
C ALA A 155 18.29 -3.77 7.38
N TRP A 156 18.39 -5.09 7.28
CA TRP A 156 19.56 -5.86 7.72
C TRP A 156 20.81 -5.49 6.91
N TYR A 157 20.73 -5.50 5.58
CA TYR A 157 21.86 -5.13 4.71
C TYR A 157 22.34 -3.69 4.95
N ALA A 158 21.40 -2.73 5.05
CA ALA A 158 21.74 -1.33 5.31
C ALA A 158 22.35 -1.10 6.72
N HIS A 159 22.08 -1.98 7.68
CA HIS A 159 22.68 -1.90 9.01
C HIS A 159 24.14 -2.38 8.99
N GLU A 160 24.46 -3.44 8.24
CA GLU A 160 25.83 -3.93 8.10
C GLU A 160 26.73 -2.93 7.36
N ASP A 161 26.22 -2.27 6.31
CA ASP A 161 26.95 -1.19 5.61
C ASP A 161 27.24 0.03 6.52
N ASN A 162 26.36 0.33 7.49
CA ASN A 162 26.60 1.39 8.47
C ASN A 162 27.55 0.98 9.61
N GLN A 163 27.83 -0.31 9.76
CA GLN A 163 28.79 -0.85 10.74
C GLN A 163 30.17 -1.15 10.13
N ALA A 164 30.31 -1.13 8.80
CA ALA A 164 31.61 -1.16 8.16
C ALA A 164 32.34 0.17 8.40
N PRO A 165 33.49 0.21 9.10
CA PRO A 165 34.31 1.41 9.11
C PRO A 165 34.74 1.69 7.67
N VAL A 166 34.86 2.98 7.34
CA VAL A 166 35.52 3.48 6.13
C VAL A 166 36.97 2.97 6.15
N ALA A 167 37.18 1.75 5.70
CA ALA A 167 38.48 1.11 5.59
C ALA A 167 38.83 0.98 4.11
N GLN A 168 39.80 1.81 3.72
CA GLN A 168 40.59 1.75 2.49
C GLN A 168 39.84 1.98 1.18
N LYS A 169 39.66 3.27 0.85
CA LYS A 169 39.97 3.70 -0.51
C LYS A 169 41.50 3.59 -0.65
N ARG A 170 42.00 2.49 -1.22
CA ARG A 170 43.41 2.38 -1.62
C ARG A 170 43.75 3.58 -2.50
N THR A 171 44.58 4.46 -1.98
CA THR A 171 45.49 5.27 -2.77
C THR A 171 46.54 4.32 -3.30
N ASP A 172 46.47 4.01 -4.60
CA ASP A 172 47.63 3.48 -5.31
C ASP A 172 48.22 4.65 -6.15
N PRO A 173 49.56 4.77 -6.22
CA PRO A 173 50.29 5.88 -6.86
C PRO A 173 50.23 5.86 -8.40
#